data_AF-A0A173UQP9-F1
#
_entry.id   AF-A0A173UQP9-F1
#
_cell.length_a   1.000
_cell.length_b   1.000
_cell.length_c   1.000
_cell.angle_alpha   90.00
_cell.angle_beta   90.00
_cell.angle_gamma   90.00
#
_symmetry.space_group_name_H-M   'P 1'
#
loop_
_entity.id
_entity.type
_entity.pdbx_description
1 polymer ?
#
loop_
_entity_poly.entity_id
_entity_poly.type
_entity_poly.pdbx_seq_one_letter_code
_entity_poly.pdbx_strand_id
1 'polypeptide(L)'
;MAVQVNIDENKIDNFSDGAKTTLEKQIEKYTDDIIKEANLIEEAIREDGASAEITSNIVLQAVRKNKNNHNRKANTSLIIIKIVSAFSLLITGFLFDSTGYQDNILKLVAFVVCLIIASVSTVLQFVFEERK
;
A
#
# COMPACT_ATOMS: atom_id res chain seq x y z
N MET A 1 4.71 -26.30 -18.81
CA MET A 1 4.66 -25.62 -20.13
C MET A 1 5.15 -24.20 -19.90
N ALA A 2 6.28 -23.81 -20.49
CA ALA A 2 6.82 -22.45 -20.31
C ALA A 2 6.07 -21.49 -21.23
N VAL A 3 5.65 -20.33 -20.71
CA VAL A 3 5.08 -19.25 -21.53
C VAL A 3 6.24 -18.65 -22.32
N GLN A 4 6.18 -18.72 -23.66
CA GLN A 4 7.17 -18.10 -24.54
C GLN A 4 6.56 -16.89 -25.22
N VAL A 5 7.26 -15.75 -25.15
CA VAL A 5 6.89 -14.52 -25.86
C VAL A 5 7.75 -14.44 -27.11
N ASN A 6 7.13 -14.54 -28.29
CA ASN A 6 7.84 -14.41 -29.55
C ASN A 6 7.93 -12.93 -29.94
N ILE A 7 9.15 -12.43 -30.10
CA ILE A 7 9.44 -11.05 -30.54
C ILE A 7 10.11 -11.14 -31.91
N ASP A 8 9.48 -10.53 -32.92
CA ASP A 8 10.02 -10.47 -34.27
C ASP A 8 11.35 -9.71 -34.28
N GLU A 9 12.39 -10.30 -34.90
CA GLU A 9 13.75 -9.75 -34.92
C GLU A 9 13.80 -8.38 -35.59
N ASN A 10 12.91 -8.12 -36.56
CA ASN A 10 12.80 -6.83 -37.22
C ASN A 10 12.41 -5.68 -36.28
N LYS A 11 11.84 -5.96 -35.10
CA LYS A 11 11.45 -4.93 -34.11
C LYS A 11 12.59 -4.55 -33.19
N ILE A 12 13.65 -5.36 -33.16
CA ILE A 12 14.79 -5.21 -32.25
C ILE A 12 16.13 -5.25 -33.01
N ASP A 13 16.09 -5.03 -34.32
CA ASP A 13 17.26 -5.00 -35.21
C ASP A 13 18.29 -3.94 -34.79
N ASN A 14 17.80 -2.81 -34.28
CA ASN A 14 18.58 -1.68 -33.80
C ASN A 14 19.00 -1.80 -32.32
N PHE A 15 18.66 -2.90 -31.64
CA PHE A 15 19.01 -3.10 -30.24
C PHE A 15 20.43 -3.68 -30.13
N SER A 16 21.26 -3.06 -29.32
CA SER A 16 22.52 -3.68 -28.88
C SER A 16 22.24 -4.93 -28.04
N ASP A 17 23.21 -5.83 -27.91
CA ASP A 17 23.08 -7.03 -27.08
C ASP A 17 22.77 -6.70 -25.61
N GLY A 18 23.33 -5.61 -25.11
CA GLY A 18 23.01 -5.08 -23.78
C GLY A 18 21.56 -4.59 -23.65
N ALA A 19 21.00 -3.99 -24.71
CA ALA A 19 19.61 -3.56 -24.75
C ALA A 19 18.66 -4.75 -24.81
N LYS A 20 18.99 -5.80 -25.60
CA LYS A 20 18.22 -7.05 -25.67
C LYS A 20 18.16 -7.74 -24.29
N THR A 21 19.32 -7.90 -23.64
CA THR A 21 19.40 -8.45 -22.27
C THR A 21 18.58 -7.63 -21.27
N THR A 22 18.60 -6.30 -21.39
CA THR A 22 17.83 -5.42 -20.50
C THR A 22 16.32 -5.57 -20.74
N LEU A 23 15.90 -5.65 -22.00
CA LEU A 23 14.50 -5.87 -22.37
C LEU A 23 13.98 -7.19 -21.80
N GLU A 24 14.74 -8.28 -21.95
CA GLU A 24 14.42 -9.60 -21.39
C GLU A 24 14.20 -9.51 -19.87
N LYS A 25 15.14 -8.92 -19.13
CA LYS A 25 15.01 -8.72 -17.67
C LYS A 25 13.78 -7.90 -17.28
N GLN A 26 13.43 -6.87 -18.06
CA GLN A 26 12.23 -6.08 -17.78
C GLN A 26 10.94 -6.86 -18.06
N ILE A 27 10.92 -7.68 -19.11
CA ILE A 27 9.78 -8.56 -19.43
C ILE A 27 9.60 -9.59 -18.31
N GLU A 28 10.68 -10.24 -17.86
CA GLU A 28 10.66 -11.18 -16.73
C GLU A 28 10.09 -10.53 -15.48
N LYS A 29 10.66 -9.39 -15.07
CA LYS A 29 10.21 -8.65 -13.90
C LYS A 29 8.74 -8.24 -13.99
N TYR A 30 8.32 -7.72 -15.15
CA TYR A 30 6.94 -7.32 -15.36
C TYR A 30 5.97 -8.51 -15.29
N THR A 31 6.40 -9.66 -15.82
CA THR A 31 5.65 -10.91 -15.76
C THR A 31 5.51 -11.39 -14.32
N ASP A 32 6.58 -11.37 -13.53
CA ASP A 32 6.55 -11.70 -12.11
C ASP A 32 5.60 -10.81 -11.31
N ASP A 33 5.61 -9.50 -11.59
CA ASP A 33 4.72 -8.55 -10.94
C ASP A 33 3.24 -8.82 -11.27
N ILE A 34 2.93 -9.17 -12.53
CA ILE A 34 1.57 -9.58 -12.93
C ILE A 34 1.16 -10.88 -12.24
N ILE A 35 2.05 -11.88 -12.17
CA ILE A 35 1.75 -13.17 -11.53
C ILE A 35 1.44 -12.96 -10.05
N LYS A 36 2.23 -12.17 -9.34
CA LYS A 36 1.98 -11.85 -7.92
C LYS A 36 0.63 -11.17 -7.73
N GLU A 37 0.33 -10.14 -8.52
CA GLU A 37 -0.93 -9.42 -8.42
C GLU A 37 -2.14 -10.30 -8.80
N ALA A 38 -2.00 -11.16 -9.79
CA ALA A 38 -3.05 -12.11 -10.17
C ALA A 38 -3.36 -13.10 -9.03
N ASN A 39 -2.34 -13.63 -8.35
CA ASN A 39 -2.53 -14.48 -7.18
C ASN A 39 -3.24 -13.73 -6.04
N LEU A 40 -2.84 -12.48 -5.76
CA LEU A 40 -3.49 -11.68 -4.71
C LEU A 40 -4.97 -11.40 -5.02
N ILE A 41 -5.30 -11.14 -6.28
CA ILE A 41 -6.69 -10.93 -6.71
C ILE A 41 -7.49 -12.22 -6.57
N GLU A 42 -6.93 -13.35 -6.99
CA GLU A 42 -7.55 -14.67 -6.87
C GLU A 42 -7.85 -15.01 -5.40
N GLU A 43 -6.85 -14.90 -4.52
CA GLU A 43 -7.00 -15.15 -3.10
C GLU A 43 -8.06 -14.25 -2.45
N ALA A 44 -8.19 -13.00 -2.91
CA ALA A 44 -9.15 -12.05 -2.35
C ALA A 44 -10.60 -12.31 -2.76
N ILE A 45 -10.85 -12.97 -3.90
CA ILE A 45 -12.20 -13.25 -4.41
C ILE A 45 -12.60 -14.72 -4.27
N ARG A 46 -11.67 -15.60 -3.91
CA ARG A 46 -11.91 -17.03 -3.75
C ARG A 46 -12.83 -17.29 -2.56
N GLU A 47 -13.88 -18.08 -2.80
CA GLU A 47 -14.77 -18.55 -1.73
C GLU A 47 -14.11 -19.68 -0.92
N ASP A 48 -14.43 -19.76 0.37
CA ASP A 48 -13.89 -20.79 1.26
C ASP A 48 -14.25 -22.20 0.76
N GLY A 49 -13.21 -23.00 0.49
CA GLY A 49 -13.35 -24.37 -0.03
C GLY A 49 -13.37 -24.48 -1.57
N ALA A 50 -13.33 -23.36 -2.31
CA ALA A 50 -13.16 -23.38 -3.75
C ALA A 50 -11.70 -23.68 -4.15
N SER A 51 -11.50 -24.31 -5.31
CA SER A 51 -10.17 -24.57 -5.87
C SER A 51 -9.54 -23.29 -6.41
N ALA A 52 -8.23 -23.14 -6.25
CA ALA A 52 -7.50 -22.00 -6.78
C ALA A 52 -7.45 -22.04 -8.32
N GLU A 53 -7.91 -20.99 -8.98
CA GLU A 53 -7.82 -20.85 -10.44
C GLU A 53 -7.60 -19.39 -10.87
N ILE A 54 -6.49 -19.15 -11.58
CA ILE A 54 -6.23 -17.85 -12.21
C ILE A 54 -6.81 -17.84 -13.63
N THR A 55 -7.95 -17.17 -13.79
CA THR A 55 -8.61 -16.99 -15.10
C THR A 55 -8.00 -15.83 -15.90
N SER A 56 -8.28 -15.78 -17.20
CA SER A 56 -7.86 -14.67 -18.09
C SER A 56 -8.34 -13.29 -17.60
N ASN A 57 -9.52 -13.23 -16.98
CA ASN A 57 -10.05 -12.00 -16.40
C ASN A 57 -9.21 -11.53 -15.19
N ILE A 58 -8.74 -12.44 -14.35
CA ILE A 58 -7.86 -12.13 -13.21
C ILE A 58 -6.53 -11.56 -13.72
N VAL A 59 -5.94 -12.16 -14.77
CA VAL A 59 -4.73 -11.62 -15.42
C VAL A 59 -4.96 -10.21 -15.98
N LEU A 60 -6.10 -9.95 -16.65
CA LEU A 60 -6.44 -8.62 -17.15
C LEU A 60 -6.58 -7.59 -16.02
N GLN A 61 -7.17 -7.98 -14.88
CA GLN A 61 -7.27 -7.12 -13.71
C GLN A 61 -5.89 -6.83 -13.11
N ALA A 62 -5.02 -7.85 -13.00
CA ALA A 62 -3.66 -7.70 -12.53
C ALA A 62 -2.84 -6.73 -13.41
N VAL A 63 -2.96 -6.83 -14.74
CA VAL A 63 -2.31 -5.89 -15.68
C VAL A 63 -2.80 -4.45 -15.46
N ARG A 64 -4.12 -4.24 -15.35
CA ARG A 64 -4.71 -2.91 -15.12
C ARG A 64 -4.23 -2.32 -13.79
N LYS A 65 -4.17 -3.15 -12.75
CA LYS A 65 -3.73 -2.74 -11.41
C LYS A 65 -2.23 -2.44 -11.37
N ASN A 66 -1.39 -3.26 -12.03
CA ASN A 66 0.05 -3.02 -12.13
C ASN A 66 0.36 -1.68 -12.83
N LYS A 67 -0.35 -1.37 -13.93
CA LYS A 67 -0.23 -0.07 -14.64
C LYS A 67 -0.55 1.12 -13.74
N ASN A 68 -1.55 0.99 -12.86
CA ASN A 68 -1.96 2.06 -11.94
C ASN A 68 -1.09 2.12 -10.67
N ASN A 69 -0.54 0.99 -10.22
CA ASN A 69 0.27 0.90 -9.00
C ASN A 69 1.74 1.28 -9.19
N HIS A 70 2.28 1.26 -10.41
CA HIS A 70 3.67 1.71 -10.68
C HIS A 70 3.94 3.16 -10.22
N ASN A 71 2.88 3.98 -10.06
CA ASN A 71 2.95 5.35 -9.55
C ASN A 71 2.61 5.51 -8.07
N ARG A 72 2.25 4.44 -7.35
CA ARG A 72 1.80 4.53 -5.96
C ARG A 72 3.00 4.51 -5.03
N LYS A 73 3.79 5.60 -5.01
CA LYS A 73 4.72 5.85 -3.90
C LYS A 73 3.93 5.72 -2.60
N ALA A 74 4.44 4.91 -1.67
CA ALA A 74 3.99 4.97 -0.28
C ALA A 74 4.04 6.44 0.13
N ASN A 75 2.89 7.00 0.52
CA ASN A 75 2.84 8.42 0.83
C ASN A 75 3.46 8.55 2.21
N THR A 76 4.76 8.80 2.29
CA THR A 76 5.52 8.82 3.54
C THR A 76 4.87 9.73 4.57
N SER A 77 4.16 10.78 4.14
CA SER A 77 3.37 11.64 5.02
C SER A 77 2.22 10.91 5.73
N LEU A 78 1.52 9.98 5.06
CA LEU A 78 0.49 9.16 5.69
C LEU A 78 1.06 8.23 6.75
N ILE A 79 2.25 7.66 6.51
CA ILE A 79 2.93 6.81 7.49
C ILE A 79 3.28 7.64 8.74
N ILE A 80 3.81 8.84 8.55
CA ILE A 80 4.12 9.75 9.66
C ILE A 80 2.86 10.13 10.44
N ILE A 81 1.77 10.48 9.75
CA ILE A 81 0.49 10.83 10.38
C ILE A 81 -0.07 9.66 11.20
N LYS A 82 0.01 8.42 10.70
CA LYS A 82 -0.41 7.21 11.42
C LYS A 82 0.40 6.95 12.69
N ILE A 83 1.70 7.21 12.64
CA ILE A 83 2.58 7.07 13.81
C ILE A 83 2.20 8.14 14.85
N VAL A 84 2.08 9.40 14.43
CA VAL A 84 1.72 10.51 15.32
C VAL A 84 0.35 10.29 15.97
N SER A 85 -0.66 9.88 15.20
CA SER A 85 -2.00 9.62 15.73
C SER A 85 -2.01 8.51 16.78
N ALA A 86 -1.34 7.38 16.51
CA ALA A 86 -1.25 6.26 17.44
C ALA A 86 -0.55 6.64 18.75
N PHE A 87 0.58 7.35 18.68
CA PHE A 87 1.29 7.80 19.88
C PHE A 87 0.53 8.87 20.66
N SER A 88 -0.11 9.82 19.98
CA SER A 88 -0.93 10.85 20.66
C SER A 88 -2.12 10.23 21.38
N LEU A 89 -2.79 9.21 20.80
CA LEU A 89 -3.86 8.47 21.48
C LEU A 89 -3.35 7.72 22.71
N LEU A 90 -2.21 7.03 22.58
CA LEU A 90 -1.59 6.29 23.68
C LEU A 90 -1.24 7.23 24.85
N ILE A 91 -0.57 8.34 24.55
CA ILE A 91 -0.21 9.37 25.53
C ILE A 91 -1.46 9.96 26.18
N THR A 92 -2.49 10.25 25.40
CA THR A 92 -3.77 10.76 25.91
C THR A 92 -4.42 9.77 26.90
N GLY A 93 -4.37 8.46 26.59
CA GLY A 93 -4.83 7.42 27.50
C GLY A 93 -4.06 7.38 28.81
N PHE A 94 -2.73 7.53 28.78
CA PHE A 94 -1.90 7.63 29.99
C PHE A 94 -2.15 8.88 30.82
N LEU A 95 -2.45 10.01 30.16
CA LEU A 95 -2.75 11.26 30.85
C LEU A 95 -4.18 11.32 31.40
N PHE A 96 -5.06 10.39 31.00
CA PHE A 96 -6.43 10.33 31.49
C PHE A 96 -6.46 10.06 33.00
N ASP A 97 -7.09 10.98 33.75
CA ASP A 97 -7.19 10.91 35.21
C ASP A 97 -8.47 11.59 35.69
N SER A 98 -9.56 10.82 35.74
CA SER A 98 -10.90 11.33 36.04
C SER A 98 -11.05 12.00 37.41
N THR A 99 -10.12 11.76 38.34
CA THR A 99 -10.21 12.24 39.74
C THR A 99 -9.06 13.16 40.15
N GLY A 100 -7.88 13.03 39.53
CA GLY A 100 -6.67 13.74 39.94
C GLY A 100 -6.45 15.11 39.29
N TYR A 101 -7.35 15.56 38.39
CA TYR A 101 -7.17 16.85 37.70
C TYR A 101 -7.37 18.08 38.56
N GLN A 102 -8.16 17.98 39.64
CA GLN A 102 -8.36 19.11 40.57
C GLN A 102 -7.06 19.52 41.27
N ASP A 103 -6.22 18.54 41.59
CA ASP A 103 -4.95 18.76 42.30
C ASP A 103 -3.78 19.01 41.34
N ASN A 104 -3.93 18.67 40.05
CA ASN A 104 -2.89 18.80 39.04
C ASN A 104 -3.41 19.42 37.73
N ILE A 105 -3.62 20.74 37.76
CA ILE A 105 -4.03 21.55 36.60
C ILE A 105 -3.07 21.37 35.42
N LEU A 106 -1.77 21.21 35.67
CA LEU A 106 -0.77 21.00 34.61
C LEU A 106 -1.00 19.67 33.86
N LYS A 107 -1.41 18.61 34.57
CA LYS A 107 -1.77 17.32 33.99
C LYS A 107 -3.06 17.44 33.15
N LEU A 108 -4.04 18.22 33.62
CA LEU A 108 -5.26 18.51 32.87
C LEU A 108 -4.96 19.25 31.55
N VAL A 109 -4.13 20.29 31.60
CA VAL A 109 -3.73 21.05 30.40
C VAL A 109 -3.00 20.16 29.42
N ALA A 110 -2.06 19.34 29.89
CA ALA A 110 -1.33 18.40 29.05
C ALA A 110 -2.25 17.34 28.41
N PHE A 111 -3.25 16.84 29.16
CA PHE A 111 -4.26 15.92 28.66
C PHE A 111 -5.10 16.54 27.53
N VAL A 112 -5.64 17.74 27.75
CA VAL A 112 -6.48 18.44 26.76
C VAL A 112 -5.71 18.72 25.47
N VAL A 113 -4.46 19.17 25.57
CA VAL A 113 -3.60 19.42 24.40
C VAL A 113 -3.34 18.12 23.63
N CYS A 114 -2.99 17.03 24.31
CA CYS A 114 -2.77 15.73 23.67
C CYS A 114 -4.05 15.19 23.00
N LEU A 115 -5.20 15.36 23.64
CA LEU A 115 -6.51 14.95 23.10
C LEU A 115 -6.85 15.68 21.80
N ILE A 116 -6.60 17.00 21.74
CA ILE A 116 -6.81 17.79 20.52
C ILE A 116 -5.90 17.29 19.40
N ILE A 117 -4.61 17.10 19.68
CA ILE A 117 -3.64 16.60 18.69
C ILE A 117 -4.05 15.20 18.20
N ALA A 118 -4.43 14.30 19.11
CA ALA A 118 -4.93 12.97 18.77
C ALA A 118 -6.15 13.07 17.84
N SER A 119 -7.16 13.86 18.22
CA SER A 119 -8.39 14.02 17.43
C SER A 119 -8.12 14.57 16.02
N VAL A 120 -7.34 15.65 15.91
CA VAL A 120 -7.02 16.28 14.61
C VAL A 120 -6.18 15.35 13.75
N SER A 121 -5.17 14.69 14.31
CA SER A 121 -4.30 13.76 13.57
C SER A 121 -5.08 12.55 13.07
N THR A 122 -6.00 11.99 13.87
CA THR A 122 -6.88 10.90 13.45
C THR A 122 -7.83 11.33 12.33
N VAL A 123 -8.43 12.52 12.40
CA VAL A 123 -9.29 13.03 11.32
C VAL A 123 -8.49 13.23 10.02
N LEU A 124 -7.31 13.85 10.11
CA LEU A 124 -6.44 14.03 8.94
C LEU A 124 -6.02 12.68 8.34
N GLN A 125 -5.74 11.68 9.18
CA GLN A 125 -5.44 10.33 8.74
C GLN A 125 -6.59 9.77 7.88
N PHE A 126 -7.83 9.81 8.36
CA PHE A 126 -8.99 9.31 7.61
C PHE A 126 -9.18 10.06 6.29
N VAL A 127 -9.14 11.40 6.32
CA VAL A 127 -9.35 12.22 5.11
C VAL A 127 -8.27 11.96 4.05
N PHE A 128 -7.00 11.84 4.46
CA PHE A 128 -5.92 11.58 3.50
C PHE A 128 -5.88 10.12 3.04
N GLU A 129 -6.44 9.19 3.81
CA GLU A 129 -6.57 7.78 3.45
C GLU A 129 -7.73 7.56 2.46
N GLU A 130 -8.84 8.28 2.61
CA GLU A 130 -9.98 8.26 1.66
C GLU A 130 -9.70 8.95 0.32
N ARG A 131 -8.83 9.97 0.30
CA ARG A 131 -8.42 10.65 -0.94
C ARG A 131 -7.45 9.82 -1.80
N LYS A 132 -7.14 8.59 -1.42
CA LYS A 132 -6.06 7.78 -1.98
C LYS A 132 -6.53 6.53 -2.69
#